data_AF-A0AAW8YUK2-F1
#
_entry.id   AF-A0AAW8YUK2-F1
#
_cell.length_a   1.000
_cell.length_b   1.000
_cell.length_c   1.000
_cell.angle_alpha   90.00
_cell.angle_beta   90.00
_cell.angle_gamma   90.00
#
_symmetry.space_group_name_H-M   'P 1'
#
loop_
_entity.id
_entity.type
_entity.pdbx_description
1 polymer ?
#
loop_
_entity_poly.entity_id
_entity_poly.type
_entity_poly.pdbx_seq_one_letter_code
_entity_poly.pdbx_strand_id
1 'polypeptide(L)' 'MTDDYKLGYQNGQLDTLMDLGYKLYTMAEPLLLKKLTEQKLTTEENTCLETLNKIAKWVKEKEEIEDD' A
#
# COMPACT_ATOMS: atom_id res chain seq x y z
N MET A 1 12.62 25.38 18.64
CA MET A 1 11.60 24.34 18.90
C MET A 1 10.50 24.47 17.86
N THR A 2 10.74 24.03 16.63
CA THR A 2 9.72 24.14 15.57
C THR A 2 9.94 23.14 14.44
N ASP A 3 11.20 22.86 14.08
CA ASP A 3 11.47 21.96 12.96
C ASP A 3 11.44 20.48 13.36
N ASP A 4 12.06 20.09 14.47
CA ASP A 4 12.08 18.68 14.93
C ASP A 4 10.68 18.12 15.24
N TYR A 5 9.78 18.95 15.79
CA TYR A 5 8.41 18.52 16.09
C TYR A 5 7.59 18.34 14.81
N LYS A 6 7.82 19.18 13.81
CA LYS A 6 7.15 19.11 12.51
C LYS A 6 7.66 17.92 11.70
N LEU A 7 8.96 17.65 11.77
CA LEU A 7 9.60 16.47 11.20
C LEU A 7 9.05 15.18 11.84
N GLY A 8 9.00 15.10 13.17
CA GLY A 8 8.48 13.94 13.88
C GLY A 8 7.01 13.65 13.56
N TYR A 9 6.18 14.69 13.38
CA TYR A 9 4.79 14.53 12.96
C TYR A 9 4.68 14.03 11.51
N GLN A 10 5.49 14.55 10.59
CA GLN A 10 5.51 14.09 9.20
C GLN A 10 5.98 12.63 9.08
N ASN A 11 7.01 12.25 9.84
CA ASN A 11 7.51 10.88 9.87
C ASN A 11 6.47 9.92 10.46
N GLY A 12 5.80 10.28 11.56
CA GLY A 12 4.74 9.43 12.13
C GLY A 12 3.51 9.28 11.22
N GLN A 13 3.19 10.29 10.42
CA GLN A 13 2.14 10.18 9.39
C GLN A 13 2.56 9.24 8.25
N LEU A 14 3.82 9.29 7.83
CA LEU A 14 4.37 8.41 6.80
C LEU A 14 4.40 6.95 7.27
N ASP A 15 4.89 6.69 8.48
CA ASP A 15 4.87 5.34 9.09
C ASP A 15 3.45 4.75 9.12
N THR A 16 2.47 5.56 9.51
CA THR A 16 1.06 5.13 9.55
C THR A 16 0.52 4.81 8.16
N LEU A 17 0.90 5.59 7.14
CA LEU A 17 0.53 5.36 5.74
C LEU A 17 1.19 4.09 5.17
N MET A 18 2.46 3.84 5.53
CA MET A 18 3.20 2.63 5.17
C MET A 18 2.54 1.39 5.78
N ASP A 19 2.24 1.41 7.09
CA ASP A 19 1.53 0.36 7.79
C ASP A 19 0.15 0.04 7.18
N LEU A 20 -0.57 1.08 6.77
CA LEU A 20 -1.85 0.92 6.07
C LEU A 20 -1.67 0.28 4.69
N GLY A 21 -0.64 0.72 3.94
CA GLY A 21 -0.28 0.14 2.65
C GLY A 21 0.05 -1.36 2.76
N TYR A 22 0.83 -1.75 3.76
CA TYR A 22 1.15 -3.14 4.05
C TYR A 22 -0.09 -3.98 4.41
N LYS A 23 -0.98 -3.47 5.27
CA LYS A 23 -2.25 -4.14 5.59
C LYS A 23 -3.11 -4.33 4.35
N LEU A 24 -3.19 -3.32 3.49
CA LEU A 24 -3.94 -3.40 2.24
C LEU A 24 -3.31 -4.41 1.27
N TYR A 25 -1.98 -4.49 1.21
CA TYR A 25 -1.29 -5.51 0.42
C TYR A 25 -1.66 -6.94 0.82
N THR A 26 -1.75 -7.23 2.12
CA THR A 26 -2.19 -8.56 2.61
C THR A 26 -3.63 -8.90 2.19
N MET A 27 -4.47 -7.91 1.90
CA MET A 27 -5.82 -8.14 1.33
C MET A 27 -5.79 -8.45 -0.17
N ALA A 28 -4.69 -8.12 -0.88
CA ALA A 28 -4.54 -8.39 -2.31
C ALA A 28 -4.23 -9.86 -2.59
N GLU A 29 -3.50 -10.51 -1.68
CA GLU A 29 -3.07 -11.90 -1.79
C GLU A 29 -4.21 -12.90 -2.05
N PRO A 30 -5.34 -12.90 -1.31
CA PRO A 30 -6.46 -13.81 -1.59
C PRO A 30 -7.16 -13.51 -2.93
N LEU A 31 -7.23 -12.24 -3.35
CA LEU A 31 -7.80 -11.86 -4.65
C LEU A 31 -6.89 -12.31 -5.81
N LEU A 32 -5.58 -12.23 -5.61
CA LEU A 32 -4.58 -12.67 -6.59
C LEU A 32 -4.58 -14.19 -6.70
N LEU A 33 -4.68 -14.90 -5.57
CA LEU A 33 -4.85 -16.35 -5.53
C LEU A 33 -6.12 -16.78 -6.27
N LYS A 34 -7.25 -16.13 -5.99
CA LYS A 34 -8.54 -16.39 -6.65
C LYS A 34 -8.48 -16.16 -8.15
N LYS A 35 -7.81 -15.09 -8.60
CA LYS A 35 -7.58 -14.81 -10.03
C LYS A 35 -6.78 -15.92 -10.71
N LEU A 36 -5.75 -16.45 -10.03
CA LEU A 36 -4.90 -17.53 -10.55
C LEU A 36 -5.64 -18.87 -10.58
N THR A 37 -6.48 -19.17 -9.59
CA THR A 37 -7.19 -20.46 -9.46
C THR A 37 -8.49 -20.52 -10.25
N GLU A 38 -9.29 -19.45 -10.26
CA GLU A 38 -10.64 -19.45 -10.85
C GLU A 38 -10.70 -18.79 -12.23
N GLN A 39 -9.62 -18.14 -12.68
CA GLN A 39 -9.53 -17.37 -13.95
C GLN A 39 -10.60 -16.28 -14.15
N LYS A 40 -11.47 -16.05 -13.17
CA LYS A 40 -12.49 -14.99 -13.16
C LYS A 40 -12.57 -14.36 -11.78
N LEU A 41 -12.28 -13.06 -11.74
CA LEU A 41 -12.69 -12.19 -10.65
C LEU A 41 -13.96 -11.46 -11.06
N THR A 42 -14.82 -11.12 -10.09
CA THR A 42 -15.90 -10.18 -10.35
C THR A 42 -15.34 -8.80 -10.70
N THR A 43 -16.16 -7.92 -11.26
CA THR A 43 -15.75 -6.54 -11.58
C THR A 43 -15.24 -5.82 -10.32
N GLU A 44 -15.93 -5.98 -9.19
CA GLU A 44 -15.56 -5.38 -7.91
C GLU A 44 -14.24 -5.93 -7.37
N GLU A 45 -14.03 -7.24 -7.49
CA GLU A 45 -12.78 -7.90 -7.08
C GLU A 45 -11.58 -7.44 -7.94
N ASN A 46 -11.78 -7.27 -9.25
CA ASN A 46 -10.75 -6.71 -10.12
C ASN A 46 -10.45 -5.25 -9.77
N THR A 47 -11.46 -4.40 -9.55
CA THR A 47 -11.26 -3.01 -9.15
C THR A 47 -10.55 -2.90 -7.79
N CYS A 48 -10.88 -3.79 -6.85
CA CYS A 48 -10.17 -3.91 -5.58
C CYS A 48 -8.70 -4.26 -5.80
N LEU A 49 -8.41 -5.30 -6.59
CA LEU A 49 -7.05 -5.74 -6.89
C LEU A 49 -6.22 -4.64 -7.60
N GLU A 50 -6.81 -3.91 -8.54
CA GLU A 50 -6.16 -2.77 -9.21
C GLU A 50 -5.82 -1.63 -8.23
N THR A 51 -6.72 -1.36 -7.29
CA THR A 51 -6.51 -0.33 -6.27
C THR A 51 -5.39 -0.73 -5.33
N LEU A 52 -5.39 -1.99 -4.88
CA LEU A 52 -4.33 -2.54 -4.03
C LEU A 52 -2.96 -2.53 -4.74
N ASN A 53 -2.91 -2.85 -6.03
CA ASN A 53 -1.68 -2.76 -6.83
C ASN A 53 -1.15 -1.32 -6.94
N LYS A 54 -2.03 -0.32 -7.08
CA LYS A 54 -1.62 1.10 -7.09
C LYS A 54 -1.05 1.52 -5.75
N ILE A 55 -1.64 1.08 -4.65
CA ILE A 55 -1.14 1.35 -3.29
C ILE A 55 0.22 0.68 -3.08
N ALA A 56 0.38 -0.57 -3.50
CA ALA A 56 1.66 -1.27 -3.41
C ALA A 56 2.78 -0.56 -4.20
N LYS A 57 2.45 -0.06 -5.40
CA LYS A 57 3.38 0.75 -6.21
C LYS A 57 3.79 2.03 -5.49
N TRP A 58 2.83 2.71 -4.88
CA TRP A 58 3.09 3.92 -4.10
C TRP A 58 3.96 3.67 -2.87
N VAL A 59 3.70 2.58 -2.13
CA VAL A 59 4.53 2.15 -0.98
C VAL A 59 5.98 1.93 -1.43
N LYS A 60 6.19 1.17 -2.51
CA LYS A 60 7.52 0.91 -3.07
C LYS A 60 8.24 2.18 -3.52
N GLU A 61 7.52 3.10 -4.18
CA GLU A 61 8.06 4.41 -4.56
C GLU A 61 8.45 5.26 -3.33
N LYS A 62 7.82 5.07 -2.18
CA LYS A 62 8.18 5.79 -0.95
C LYS A 62 9.39 5.20 -0.25
N GLU A 63 9.52 3.87 -0.21
CA GLU A 63 10.72 3.19 0.30
C GLU A 63 11.96 3.56 -0.53
N GLU A 64 11.83 3.59 -1.85
CA GLU A 64 12.95 3.94 -2.75
C GLU A 64 13.42 5.41 -2.61
N ILE A 65 12.60 6.30 -2.03
CA ILE A 65 12.96 7.71 -1.79
C ILE A 65 13.61 7.91 -0.41
N GLU A 66 13.44 6.98 0.54
CA GLU A 66 14.05 7.05 1.88
C GLU A 66 15.47 6.47 1.94
N ASP A 67 15.89 5.69 0.94
CA ASP A 67 17.21 5.03 0.84
C ASP A 67 18.31 5.91 0.18
N ASP A 68 18.02 7.18 -0.11
CA ASP A 68 18.92 8.19 -0.76
C ASP A 68 19.18 9.40 0.17
#